data_AF-A0A168GQG2-F1
#
_entry.id   AF-A0A168GQG2-F1
#
_cell.length_a   1.000
_cell.length_b   1.000
_cell.length_c   1.000
_cell.angle_alpha   90.00
_cell.angle_beta   90.00
_cell.angle_gamma   90.00
#
_symmetry.space_group_name_H-M   'P 1'
#
loop_
_entity.id
_entity.type
_entity.pdbx_description
1 polymer ?
#
loop_
_entity_poly.entity_id
_entity_poly.type
_entity_poly.pdbx_seq_one_letter_code
_entity_poly.pdbx_strand_id
1 'polypeptide(L)'
;MKKLLAIILPLVSMSSMANDLGYEIKNGQFQTSEGQIPAGCFAQLKTDLNGDNSVASIYVNRNSYRGCIASNIPFPGGDETLVEYQISEELNGNIFKLNVCEKVEGSMGLDCDKILIQFSNRLYVTPDSSKYVLSIEKIGEW
;
A
#
# COMPACT_ATOMS: atom_id res chain seq x y z
N MET A 1 55.08 28.87 -20.20
CA MET A 1 53.63 28.99 -20.45
C MET A 1 52.99 27.61 -20.39
N LYS A 2 52.26 27.29 -19.32
CA LYS A 2 51.37 26.12 -19.23
C LYS A 2 50.15 26.58 -18.42
N LYS A 3 49.05 26.89 -19.10
CA LYS A 3 47.75 27.17 -18.47
C LYS A 3 47.06 25.82 -18.26
N LEU A 4 46.94 25.41 -17.00
CA LEU A 4 46.15 24.25 -16.60
C LEU A 4 44.67 24.67 -16.68
N LEU A 5 43.91 24.11 -17.62
CA LEU A 5 42.47 24.31 -17.70
C LEU A 5 41.80 23.34 -16.73
N ALA A 6 41.25 23.84 -15.63
CA ALA A 6 40.42 23.05 -14.73
C ALA A 6 39.03 22.88 -15.36
N ILE A 7 38.70 21.66 -15.77
CA ILE A 7 37.36 21.29 -16.23
C ILE A 7 36.51 21.05 -14.97
N ILE A 8 35.59 21.97 -14.69
CA ILE A 8 34.58 21.81 -13.63
C ILE A 8 33.44 21.00 -14.26
N LEU A 9 33.35 19.73 -13.89
CA LEU A 9 32.24 18.86 -14.29
C LEU A 9 31.04 19.19 -13.38
N PRO A 10 29.91 19.70 -13.89
CA PRO A 10 28.74 19.93 -13.06
C PRO A 10 28.20 18.58 -12.60
N LEU A 11 28.11 18.38 -11.28
CA LEU A 11 27.35 17.28 -10.70
C LEU A 11 25.88 17.48 -11.09
N VAL A 12 25.43 16.71 -12.08
CA VAL A 12 24.00 16.58 -12.36
C VAL A 12 23.41 15.77 -11.21
N SER A 13 22.83 16.47 -10.23
CA SER A 13 21.99 15.81 -9.22
C SER A 13 20.78 15.24 -9.94
N MET A 14 20.73 13.92 -10.09
CA MET A 14 19.51 13.22 -10.49
C MET A 14 18.47 13.42 -9.39
N SER A 15 17.58 14.38 -9.57
CA SER A 15 16.32 14.42 -8.84
C SER A 15 15.54 13.17 -9.25
N SER A 16 15.43 12.20 -8.34
CA SER A 16 14.50 11.09 -8.51
C SER A 16 13.11 11.70 -8.61
N MET A 17 12.52 11.67 -9.81
CA MET A 17 11.09 11.91 -9.96
C MET A 17 10.41 10.91 -9.01
N ALA A 18 9.75 11.40 -7.97
CA ALA A 18 8.84 10.56 -7.21
C ALA A 18 7.86 10.00 -8.23
N ASN A 19 7.91 8.69 -8.46
CA ASN A 19 6.94 8.04 -9.34
C ASN A 19 5.57 8.32 -8.74
N ASP A 20 4.76 9.09 -9.46
CA ASP A 20 3.35 9.22 -9.14
C ASP A 20 2.73 7.82 -9.25
N LEU A 21 2.40 7.24 -8.09
CA LEU A 21 1.84 5.90 -8.00
C LEU A 21 0.33 5.88 -8.31
N GLY A 22 -0.27 7.04 -8.61
CA GLY A 22 -1.67 7.12 -9.02
C GLY A 22 -2.66 6.93 -7.88
N TYR A 23 -2.26 7.27 -6.64
CA TYR A 23 -3.15 7.35 -5.48
C TYR A 23 -3.06 8.73 -4.81
N GLU A 24 -4.10 9.08 -4.05
CA GLU A 24 -4.16 10.28 -3.23
C GLU A 24 -4.90 9.99 -1.92
N ILE A 25 -4.76 10.88 -0.92
CA ILE A 25 -5.56 10.83 0.31
C ILE A 25 -6.64 11.89 0.24
N LYS A 26 -7.90 11.47 0.32
CA LYS A 26 -9.09 12.34 0.34
C LYS A 26 -9.96 11.98 1.52
N ASN A 27 -10.25 12.96 2.37
CA ASN A 27 -11.05 12.78 3.58
C ASN A 27 -10.54 11.64 4.49
N GLY A 28 -9.21 11.51 4.63
CA GLY A 28 -8.59 10.47 5.44
C GLY A 28 -8.65 9.05 4.85
N GLN A 29 -9.05 8.92 3.58
CA GLN A 29 -9.14 7.65 2.86
C GLN A 29 -8.24 7.66 1.62
N PHE A 30 -7.70 6.50 1.26
CA PHE A 30 -6.88 6.36 0.06
C PHE A 30 -7.80 6.21 -1.16
N GLN A 31 -7.51 6.96 -2.22
CA GLN A 31 -8.24 6.92 -3.48
C GLN A 31 -7.28 6.72 -4.64
N THR A 32 -7.75 6.05 -5.67
CA THR A 32 -7.09 5.89 -6.96
C THR A 32 -8.05 6.33 -8.06
N SER A 33 -7.59 6.32 -9.32
CA SER A 33 -8.47 6.52 -10.48
C SER A 33 -9.59 5.47 -10.61
N GLU A 34 -9.46 4.32 -9.94
CA GLU A 34 -10.47 3.24 -9.92
C GLU A 34 -11.45 3.35 -8.75
N GLY A 35 -11.25 4.29 -7.82
CA GLY A 35 -12.15 4.54 -6.68
C GLY A 35 -11.43 4.66 -5.33
N GLN A 36 -12.20 4.61 -4.25
CA GLN A 36 -11.65 4.50 -2.89
C GLN A 36 -11.13 3.08 -2.66
N ILE A 37 -9.96 2.95 -2.01
CA ILE A 37 -9.44 1.65 -1.60
C ILE A 37 -10.29 1.16 -0.41
N PRO A 38 -10.97 0.00 -0.53
CA PRO A 38 -11.80 -0.55 0.53
C PRO A 38 -11.00 -0.86 1.80
N ALA A 39 -11.63 -0.71 2.97
CA ALA A 39 -10.98 -0.97 4.26
C ALA A 39 -10.53 -2.44 4.37
N GLY A 40 -11.30 -3.35 3.77
CA GLY A 40 -10.98 -4.76 3.71
C GLY A 40 -9.62 -5.07 3.06
N CYS A 41 -9.16 -4.22 2.13
CA CYS A 41 -7.84 -4.36 1.53
C CYS A 41 -6.71 -4.20 2.56
N PHE A 42 -6.88 -3.28 3.52
CA PHE A 42 -5.90 -3.10 4.59
C PHE A 42 -6.03 -4.17 5.67
N ALA A 43 -7.25 -4.66 5.95
CA ALA A 43 -7.46 -5.76 6.89
C ALA A 43 -6.77 -7.07 6.47
N GLN A 44 -6.66 -7.33 5.16
CA GLN A 44 -5.88 -8.48 4.67
C GLN A 44 -4.43 -8.47 5.14
N LEU A 45 -3.86 -7.30 5.46
CA LEU A 45 -2.47 -7.16 5.90
C LEU A 45 -2.32 -7.25 7.43
N LYS A 46 -3.40 -7.44 8.18
CA LYS A 46 -3.32 -7.65 9.63
C LYS A 46 -2.61 -8.97 9.95
N THR A 47 -2.03 -9.04 11.12
CA THR A 47 -1.68 -10.30 11.77
C THR A 47 -2.97 -10.88 12.36
N ASP A 48 -3.27 -12.12 12.03
CA ASP A 48 -4.45 -12.82 12.52
C ASP A 48 -4.36 -13.03 14.05
N LEU A 49 -5.51 -13.20 14.70
CA LEU A 49 -5.58 -13.39 16.17
C LEU A 49 -4.78 -14.59 16.69
N ASN A 50 -4.51 -15.58 15.85
CA ASN A 50 -3.66 -16.73 16.18
C ASN A 50 -2.15 -16.44 16.02
N GLY A 51 -1.79 -15.22 15.64
CA GLY A 51 -0.42 -14.77 15.40
C GLY A 51 0.08 -14.97 13.97
N ASP A 52 -0.75 -15.47 13.05
CA ASP A 52 -0.35 -15.66 11.66
C ASP A 52 -0.25 -14.32 10.93
N ASN A 53 0.91 -14.03 10.34
CA ASN A 53 1.11 -12.86 9.50
C ASN A 53 1.29 -13.35 8.04
N SER A 54 0.16 -13.68 7.43
CA SER A 54 0.11 -14.52 6.22
C SER A 54 0.21 -13.74 4.91
N VAL A 55 -0.18 -12.46 4.90
CA VAL A 55 -0.22 -11.61 3.70
C VAL A 55 0.78 -10.46 3.81
N ALA A 56 1.85 -10.54 3.03
CA ALA A 56 2.85 -9.47 2.97
C ALA A 56 2.47 -8.35 1.97
N SER A 57 1.64 -8.64 0.96
CA SER A 57 1.30 -7.66 -0.07
C SER A 57 0.01 -8.00 -0.80
N ILE A 58 -0.69 -6.96 -1.28
CA ILE A 58 -1.87 -7.11 -2.14
C ILE A 58 -1.78 -6.22 -3.38
N TYR A 59 -2.40 -6.65 -4.48
CA TYR A 59 -2.66 -5.78 -5.64
C TYR A 59 -3.93 -4.97 -5.40
N VAL A 60 -3.82 -3.65 -5.47
CA VAL A 60 -4.95 -2.73 -5.26
C VAL A 60 -5.77 -2.60 -6.53
N ASN A 61 -5.14 -2.09 -7.59
CA ASN A 61 -5.78 -1.79 -8.87
C ASN A 61 -6.03 -3.06 -9.67
N ARG A 62 -6.93 -2.96 -10.66
CA ARG A 62 -7.21 -4.08 -11.58
C ARG A 62 -5.94 -4.55 -12.28
N ASN A 63 -5.63 -5.83 -12.07
CA ASN A 63 -4.63 -6.57 -12.83
C ASN A 63 -5.27 -7.13 -14.14
N SER A 64 -5.12 -8.41 -14.46
CA SER A 64 -5.84 -9.04 -15.58
C SER A 64 -7.34 -9.21 -15.33
N TYR A 65 -7.75 -9.37 -14.07
CA TYR A 65 -9.15 -9.48 -13.66
C TYR A 65 -9.51 -8.33 -12.72
N ARG A 66 -9.27 -8.51 -11.43
CA ARG A 66 -9.69 -7.60 -10.36
C ARG A 66 -8.58 -7.53 -9.32
N GLY A 67 -8.18 -6.31 -8.98
CA GLY A 67 -7.43 -6.05 -7.75
C GLY A 67 -8.40 -5.89 -6.59
N CYS A 68 -7.86 -5.71 -5.39
CA CYS A 68 -8.65 -5.59 -4.18
C CYS A 68 -9.74 -4.51 -4.28
N ILE A 69 -9.44 -3.37 -4.93
CA ILE A 69 -10.38 -2.24 -5.10
C ILE A 69 -11.66 -2.60 -5.85
N ALA A 70 -11.61 -3.64 -6.69
CA ALA A 70 -12.72 -4.09 -7.53
C ALA A 70 -13.19 -5.50 -7.15
N SER A 71 -12.72 -6.04 -6.02
CA SER A 71 -13.13 -7.34 -5.51
C SER A 71 -14.59 -7.28 -5.04
N ASN A 72 -15.32 -8.37 -5.22
CA ASN A 72 -16.64 -8.51 -4.58
C ASN A 72 -16.50 -8.78 -3.07
N ILE A 73 -15.32 -9.26 -2.63
CA ILE A 73 -14.99 -9.56 -1.24
C ILE A 73 -13.58 -8.99 -0.99
N PRO A 74 -13.45 -7.71 -0.60
CA PRO A 74 -12.15 -7.08 -0.36
C PRO A 74 -11.42 -7.59 0.87
N PHE A 75 -12.08 -8.34 1.77
CA PHE A 75 -11.45 -9.01 2.90
C PHE A 75 -11.82 -10.51 2.92
N PRO A 76 -11.11 -11.35 2.16
CA PRO A 76 -11.40 -12.78 2.10
C PRO A 76 -11.24 -13.44 3.47
N GLY A 77 -12.30 -14.11 3.95
CA GLY A 77 -12.29 -14.77 5.26
C GLY A 77 -12.83 -13.92 6.41
N GLY A 78 -13.09 -12.62 6.20
CA GLY A 78 -13.71 -11.73 7.18
C GLY A 78 -14.87 -10.92 6.62
N ASP A 79 -15.36 -9.96 7.40
CA ASP A 79 -16.42 -9.03 7.02
C ASP A 79 -15.87 -7.60 6.96
N GLU A 80 -15.75 -7.05 5.75
CA GLU A 80 -15.27 -5.69 5.56
C GLU A 80 -16.14 -4.64 6.28
N THR A 81 -17.44 -4.87 6.46
CA THR A 81 -18.33 -3.90 7.13
C THR A 81 -18.00 -3.72 8.61
N LEU A 82 -17.20 -4.62 9.16
CA LEU A 82 -16.70 -4.59 10.52
C LEU A 82 -15.28 -4.00 10.62
N VAL A 83 -14.67 -3.68 9.49
CA VAL A 83 -13.31 -3.16 9.40
C VAL A 83 -13.33 -1.63 9.30
N GLU A 84 -12.51 -1.01 10.12
CA GLU A 84 -12.20 0.41 10.05
C GLU A 84 -10.68 0.59 10.01
N TYR A 85 -10.19 1.57 9.25
CA TYR A 85 -8.77 1.94 9.28
C TYR A 85 -8.57 3.44 9.40
N GLN A 86 -7.45 3.82 9.99
CA GLN A 86 -7.06 5.22 10.17
C GLN A 86 -5.60 5.43 9.77
N ILE A 87 -5.35 6.47 8.99
CA ILE A 87 -4.00 6.93 8.65
C ILE A 87 -3.48 7.73 9.85
N SER A 88 -2.49 7.18 10.55
CA SER A 88 -1.88 7.83 11.72
C SER A 88 -0.79 8.81 11.31
N GLU A 89 0.05 8.44 10.34
CA GLU A 89 1.17 9.26 9.89
C GLU A 89 1.58 8.87 8.46
N GLU A 90 1.91 9.87 7.65
CA GLU A 90 2.61 9.69 6.38
C GLU A 90 4.12 9.85 6.62
N LEU A 91 4.88 8.85 6.19
CA LEU A 91 6.34 8.86 6.18
C LEU A 91 6.84 9.08 4.75
N ASN A 92 8.14 9.29 4.60
CA ASN A 92 8.75 9.44 3.28
C ASN A 92 8.64 8.15 2.44
N GLY A 93 8.57 8.30 1.12
CA GLY A 93 8.66 7.17 0.19
C GLY A 93 7.38 6.35 0.06
N ASN A 94 6.20 6.99 0.17
CA ASN A 94 4.88 6.36 0.11
C ASN A 94 4.64 5.32 1.23
N ILE A 95 5.23 5.56 2.39
CA ILE A 95 5.11 4.71 3.57
C ILE A 95 4.12 5.36 4.54
N PHE A 96 3.22 4.57 5.12
CA PHE A 96 2.20 5.06 6.04
C PHE A 96 2.10 4.18 7.29
N LYS A 97 1.89 4.82 8.43
CA LYS A 97 1.44 4.17 9.66
C LYS A 97 -0.07 4.08 9.64
N LEU A 98 -0.61 2.87 9.65
CA LEU A 98 -2.05 2.65 9.77
C LEU A 98 -2.38 1.99 11.10
N ASN A 99 -3.55 2.34 11.63
CA ASN A 99 -4.26 1.54 12.63
C ASN A 99 -5.45 0.88 11.92
N VAL A 100 -5.51 -0.44 11.90
CA VAL A 100 -6.56 -1.22 11.24
C VAL A 100 -7.27 -2.06 12.29
N CYS A 101 -8.56 -1.82 12.47
CA CYS A 101 -9.36 -2.50 13.48
C CYS A 101 -10.50 -3.29 12.82
N GLU A 102 -10.81 -4.44 13.40
CA GLU A 102 -11.92 -5.29 13.02
C GLU A 102 -12.77 -5.59 14.25
N LYS A 103 -14.09 -5.45 14.14
CA LYS A 103 -15.00 -5.90 15.22
C LYS A 103 -15.09 -7.40 15.17
N VAL A 104 -14.77 -8.04 16.30
CA VAL A 104 -14.76 -9.51 16.43
C VAL A 104 -15.75 -9.95 17.51
N GLU A 105 -16.37 -11.11 17.30
CA GLU A 105 -17.24 -11.70 18.32
C GLU A 105 -16.43 -12.22 19.52
N GLY A 106 -17.02 -12.12 20.71
CA GLY A 106 -16.39 -12.58 21.97
C GLY A 106 -16.03 -11.44 22.93
N SER A 107 -15.30 -11.76 23.98
CA SER A 107 -14.96 -10.80 25.06
C SER A 107 -14.00 -9.69 24.62
N MET A 108 -13.29 -9.88 23.51
CA MET A 108 -12.35 -8.90 22.97
C MET A 108 -13.08 -7.73 22.30
N GLY A 109 -14.15 -8.02 21.57
CA GLY A 109 -15.02 -7.04 20.90
C GLY A 109 -14.38 -6.29 19.72
N LEU A 110 -13.07 -6.06 19.75
CA LEU A 110 -12.31 -5.35 18.73
C LEU A 110 -10.88 -5.87 18.68
N ASP A 111 -10.39 -6.14 17.48
CA ASP A 111 -9.02 -6.56 17.20
C ASP A 111 -8.33 -5.52 16.30
N CYS A 112 -7.29 -4.88 16.82
CA CYS A 112 -6.63 -3.74 16.18
C CYS A 112 -5.13 -3.97 16.01
N ASP A 113 -4.66 -3.64 14.81
CA ASP A 113 -3.28 -3.78 14.41
C ASP A 113 -2.69 -2.45 13.95
N LYS A 114 -1.46 -2.19 14.39
CA LYS A 114 -0.66 -1.04 13.98
C LYS A 114 0.39 -1.49 12.98
N ILE A 115 0.11 -1.24 11.70
CA ILE A 115 0.94 -1.69 10.60
C ILE A 115 1.64 -0.53 9.90
N LEU A 116 2.82 -0.81 9.37
CA LEU A 116 3.52 0.02 8.41
C LEU A 116 3.25 -0.54 7.02
N ILE A 117 2.66 0.27 6.15
CA ILE A 117 2.44 -0.09 4.76
C ILE A 117 3.27 0.77 3.82
N GLN A 118 3.59 0.24 2.64
CA GLN A 118 4.16 0.99 1.54
C GLN A 118 3.35 0.79 0.26
N PHE A 119 3.03 1.89 -0.43
CA PHE A 119 2.54 1.80 -1.80
C PHE A 119 3.72 1.59 -2.76
N SER A 120 3.56 0.63 -3.66
CA SER A 120 4.55 0.31 -4.69
C SER A 120 3.86 -0.10 -5.98
N ASN A 121 4.57 -0.04 -7.10
CA ASN A 121 4.12 -0.63 -8.35
C ASN A 121 4.82 -1.99 -8.53
N ARG A 122 4.05 -3.07 -8.57
CA ARG A 122 4.57 -4.43 -8.72
C ARG A 122 4.30 -4.96 -10.11
N LEU A 123 5.29 -5.67 -10.68
CA LEU A 123 5.15 -6.32 -11.97
C LEU A 123 4.15 -7.48 -11.85
N TYR A 124 3.08 -7.42 -12.64
CA TYR A 124 2.11 -8.48 -12.80
C TYR A 124 2.24 -9.07 -14.21
N VAL A 125 2.52 -10.37 -14.30
CA VAL A 125 2.75 -11.09 -15.57
C VAL A 125 1.60 -12.05 -15.83
N THR A 126 1.05 -12.00 -17.04
CA THR A 126 0.10 -12.97 -17.60
C THR A 126 0.74 -13.71 -18.76
N PRO A 127 0.12 -14.79 -19.28
CA PRO A 127 0.60 -15.45 -20.50
C PRO A 127 0.75 -14.50 -21.70
N ASP A 128 -0.10 -13.46 -21.78
CA ASP A 128 -0.19 -12.58 -22.94
C ASP A 128 0.52 -11.21 -22.75
N SER A 129 0.83 -10.81 -21.51
CA SER A 129 1.32 -9.46 -21.23
C SER A 129 2.01 -9.32 -19.87
N SER A 130 2.66 -8.18 -19.65
CA SER A 130 3.06 -7.76 -18.31
C SER A 130 2.71 -6.30 -18.09
N LYS A 131 2.36 -5.94 -16.86
CA LYS A 131 2.09 -4.55 -16.47
C LYS A 131 2.47 -4.29 -15.02
N TYR A 132 2.80 -3.05 -14.71
CA TYR A 132 2.94 -2.61 -13.32
C TYR A 132 1.56 -2.28 -12.75
N VAL A 133 1.27 -2.81 -11.56
CA VAL A 133 0.00 -2.64 -10.87
C VAL A 133 0.29 -2.06 -9.49
N LEU A 134 -0.51 -1.07 -9.09
CA LEU A 134 -0.44 -0.50 -7.75
C LEU A 134 -0.70 -1.60 -6.71
N SER A 135 0.19 -1.67 -5.73
CA SER A 135 0.18 -2.63 -4.64
C SER A 135 0.40 -1.94 -3.31
N ILE A 136 -0.07 -2.58 -2.24
CA ILE A 136 0.23 -2.22 -0.86
C ILE A 136 0.99 -3.38 -0.25
N GLU A 137 2.12 -3.07 0.39
CA GLU A 137 2.97 -4.05 1.08
C GLU A 137 2.98 -3.72 2.57
N LYS A 138 2.79 -4.73 3.44
CA LYS A 138 3.10 -4.60 4.87
C LYS A 138 4.60 -4.76 5.05
N ILE A 139 5.25 -3.70 5.50
CA ILE A 139 6.70 -3.65 5.68
C ILE A 139 7.12 -3.72 7.16
N GLY A 140 6.15 -3.67 8.09
CA GLY A 140 6.40 -3.77 9.52
C GLY A 140 5.20 -3.39 10.38
N GLU A 141 5.47 -3.17 11.66
CA GLU A 141 4.53 -2.83 12.73
C GLU A 141 5.14 -1.70 13.60
N TRP A 142 4.34 -1.00 14.41
CA TRP A 142 4.81 0.16 15.20
C TRP A 142 4.06 0.40 16.53
#